data_AF-A0A7V5Q131-F1
#
_entry.id   AF-A0A7V5Q131-F1
#
_cell.length_a   1.000
_cell.length_b   1.000
_cell.length_c   1.000
_cell.angle_alpha   90.00
_cell.angle_beta   90.00
_cell.angle_gamma   90.00
#
_symmetry.space_group_name_H-M   'P 1'
#
loop_
_entity.id
_entity.type
_entity.pdbx_description
1 polymer ?
#
loop_
_entity_poly.entity_id
_entity_poly.type
_entity_poly.pdbx_seq_one_letter_code
_entity_poly.pdbx_strand_id
1 'polypeptide(L)'
;MRPYVALILDSFREAVVSWTLWLLVAPITLILLVLAPASVREEVATTLESHELVSPVKLARRIRAEAEGTEPSPGKRIWALLTSTERAAWERIADPGSSPGERIQN
;
A
#
# COMPACT_ATOMS: atom_id res chain seq x y z
N MET A 1 -11.05 4.84 47.97
CA MET A 1 -10.65 4.06 46.78
C MET A 1 -9.54 3.04 47.05
N ARG A 2 -8.50 3.35 47.86
CA ARG A 2 -7.39 2.42 48.18
C ARG A 2 -7.78 1.00 48.68
N PRO A 3 -8.81 0.80 49.54
CA PRO A 3 -9.12 -0.55 50.03
C PRO A 3 -9.67 -1.48 48.94
N TYR A 4 -10.39 -0.93 47.95
CA TYR A 4 -10.90 -1.72 46.82
C TYR A 4 -9.79 -2.19 45.90
N VAL A 5 -8.79 -1.34 45.65
CA VAL A 5 -7.62 -1.71 44.83
C VAL A 5 -6.84 -2.85 45.48
N ALA A 6 -6.71 -2.86 46.81
CA ALA A 6 -6.02 -3.92 47.53
C ALA A 6 -6.72 -5.27 47.39
N LEU A 7 -8.05 -5.30 47.52
CA LEU A 7 -8.85 -6.51 47.35
C LEU A 7 -8.77 -7.07 45.93
N ILE A 8 -8.80 -6.19 44.92
CA ILE A 8 -8.64 -6.58 43.52
C ILE A 8 -7.25 -7.17 43.29
N LEU A 9 -6.19 -6.49 43.75
CA LEU A 9 -4.81 -6.95 43.54
C LEU A 9 -4.54 -8.32 44.16
N ASP A 10 -5.09 -8.55 45.36
CA ASP A 10 -4.94 -9.82 46.08
C ASP A 10 -5.66 -10.95 45.35
N SER A 11 -6.91 -10.69 44.89
CA SER A 11 -7.68 -11.64 44.09
C SER A 11 -6.99 -12.00 42.77
N PHE A 12 -6.36 -11.02 42.10
CA PHE A 12 -5.59 -11.26 40.88
C PHE A 12 -4.31 -12.06 41.16
N ARG A 13 -3.61 -11.76 42.25
CA ARG A 13 -2.39 -12.49 42.65
C ARG A 13 -2.71 -13.95 42.90
N GLU A 14 -3.81 -14.24 43.57
CA GLU A 14 -4.23 -15.60 43.87
C GLU A 14 -4.73 -16.34 42.62
N ALA A 15 -5.46 -15.64 41.74
CA ALA A 15 -5.88 -16.19 40.45
C ALA A 15 -4.69 -16.49 39.51
N VAL A 16 -3.65 -15.64 39.49
CA VAL A 16 -2.44 -15.85 38.69
C VAL A 16 -1.62 -17.05 39.17
N VAL A 17 -1.64 -17.35 40.47
CA VAL A 17 -0.98 -18.52 41.04
C VAL A 17 -1.83 -19.79 40.91
N SER A 18 -3.14 -19.65 40.66
CA SER A 18 -4.05 -20.78 40.49
C SER A 18 -3.66 -21.64 39.27
N TRP A 19 -3.50 -22.94 39.52
CA TRP A 19 -3.22 -23.93 38.48
C TRP A 19 -4.32 -23.97 37.41
N THR A 20 -5.57 -23.73 37.80
CA THR A 20 -6.72 -23.71 36.89
C THR A 20 -6.60 -22.60 35.84
N LEU A 21 -6.10 -21.42 36.22
CA LEU A 21 -5.89 -20.32 35.27
C LEU A 21 -4.83 -20.71 34.24
N TRP A 22 -3.71 -21.28 34.69
CA TRP A 22 -2.64 -21.71 33.79
C TRP A 22 -3.08 -22.85 32.87
N LEU A 23 -3.92 -23.77 33.34
CA LEU A 23 -4.49 -24.83 32.49
C LEU A 23 -5.31 -24.27 31.32
N LEU A 24 -5.95 -23.10 31.50
CA LEU A 24 -6.72 -22.44 30.44
C LEU A 24 -5.85 -21.50 29.59
N VAL A 25 -5.03 -20.66 30.24
CA VAL A 25 -4.24 -19.61 29.58
C VAL A 25 -3.05 -20.18 28.82
N ALA A 26 -2.36 -21.18 29.36
CA ALA A 26 -1.19 -21.78 28.72
C ALA A 26 -1.49 -22.36 27.32
N PRO A 27 -2.51 -23.22 27.12
CA PRO A 27 -2.79 -23.76 25.78
C PRO A 27 -3.27 -22.69 24.80
N ILE A 28 -4.08 -21.71 25.23
CA ILE A 28 -4.51 -20.61 24.36
C ILE A 28 -3.30 -19.79 23.90
N THR A 29 -2.41 -19.44 24.84
CA THR A 29 -1.18 -18.71 24.55
C THR A 29 -0.27 -19.51 23.63
N LEU A 30 -0.14 -20.82 23.84
CA LEU A 30 0.65 -21.72 23.01
C LEU A 30 0.10 -21.80 21.59
N ILE A 31 -1.22 -21.96 21.43
CA ILE A 31 -1.88 -21.97 20.12
C ILE A 31 -1.65 -20.66 19.39
N LEU A 32 -1.87 -19.52 20.07
CA LEU A 32 -1.63 -18.20 19.49
C LEU A 32 -0.17 -17.99 19.11
N LEU A 33 0.78 -18.52 19.90
CA LEU A 33 2.21 -18.42 19.57
C LEU A 33 2.57 -19.24 18.33
N VAL A 34 1.97 -20.42 18.17
CA VAL A 34 2.13 -21.25 16.97
C VAL A 34 1.48 -20.61 15.75
N LEU A 35 0.35 -19.90 15.94
CA LEU A 35 -0.39 -19.24 14.87
C LEU A 35 0.15 -17.84 14.54
N ALA A 36 0.85 -17.19 15.46
CA ALA A 36 1.45 -15.86 15.28
C ALA A 36 2.35 -15.73 14.04
N PRO A 37 3.24 -16.69 13.71
CA PRO A 37 4.02 -16.62 12.47
C PRO A 37 3.18 -16.87 11.20
N ALA A 38 1.93 -17.30 11.31
CA ALA A 38 1.00 -17.41 10.18
C ALA A 38 0.38 -16.04 9.79
N SER A 39 1.02 -14.93 10.16
CA SER A 39 0.63 -13.59 9.76
C SER A 39 0.65 -13.46 8.24
N VAL A 40 -0.42 -12.88 7.70
CA VAL A 40 -0.67 -12.68 6.27
C VAL A 40 0.52 -11.96 5.62
N ARG A 41 1.01 -12.52 4.52
CA ARG A 41 2.00 -11.84 3.66
C ARG A 41 1.37 -10.57 3.12
N GLU A 42 1.98 -9.42 3.37
CA GLU A 42 1.63 -8.20 2.65
C GLU A 42 2.02 -8.39 1.18
N GLU A 43 1.01 -8.61 0.34
CA GLU A 43 1.13 -8.42 -1.10
C GLU A 43 1.24 -6.92 -1.33
N VAL A 44 2.46 -6.40 -1.26
CA VAL A 44 2.74 -5.03 -1.69
C VAL A 44 2.31 -4.94 -3.15
N ALA A 45 1.29 -4.15 -3.43
CA ALA A 45 0.79 -3.90 -4.79
C ALA A 45 1.92 -3.26 -5.61
N THR A 46 2.75 -4.09 -6.22
CA THR A 46 3.88 -3.69 -7.07
C THR A 46 3.42 -3.40 -8.50
N THR A 47 2.15 -3.68 -8.80
CA THR A 47 1.53 -3.48 -10.11
C THR A 47 0.35 -2.54 -9.96
N LEU A 48 0.48 -1.32 -10.50
CA LEU A 48 -0.69 -0.45 -10.69
C LEU A 48 -1.53 -1.01 -11.84
N GLU A 49 -2.77 -1.37 -11.56
CA GLU A 49 -3.70 -1.79 -12.60
C GLU A 49 -4.34 -0.57 -13.28
N SER A 50 -4.63 -0.67 -14.58
CA SER A 50 -5.15 0.46 -15.37
C SER A 50 -6.46 1.04 -14.83
N HIS A 51 -7.24 0.26 -14.09
CA HIS A 51 -8.48 0.69 -13.45
C HIS A 51 -8.29 1.48 -12.13
N GLU A 52 -7.09 1.46 -11.54
CA GLU A 52 -6.78 2.21 -10.31
C GLU A 52 -6.47 3.68 -10.62
N LEU A 53 -6.17 3.97 -11.89
CA LEU A 53 -5.93 5.31 -12.38
C LEU A 53 -7.26 5.96 -12.79
N VAL A 54 -7.76 6.88 -11.94
CA VAL A 54 -9.00 7.65 -12.17
C VAL A 54 -9.07 8.28 -13.56
N SER A 55 -7.93 8.68 -14.14
CA SER A 55 -7.87 9.17 -15.52
C SER A 55 -6.44 9.15 -16.08
N PRO A 56 -6.01 8.06 -16.75
CA PRO A 56 -4.65 7.92 -17.29
C PRO A 56 -4.31 9.00 -18.33
N VAL A 57 -5.28 9.43 -19.14
CA VAL A 57 -5.07 10.46 -20.19
C VAL A 57 -4.78 11.84 -19.58
N LYS A 58 -5.48 12.22 -18.49
CA LYS A 58 -5.21 13.50 -17.78
C LYS A 58 -3.85 13.46 -17.09
N LEU A 59 -3.47 12.32 -16.51
CA LEU A 59 -2.17 12.14 -15.89
C LEU A 59 -1.05 12.28 -16.92
N ALA A 60 -1.16 11.59 -18.06
CA ALA A 60 -0.16 11.66 -19.13
C ALA A 60 0.01 13.09 -19.68
N ARG A 61 -1.10 13.80 -19.94
CA ARG A 61 -1.07 15.20 -20.38
C ARG A 61 -0.42 16.12 -19.36
N ARG A 62 -0.73 15.94 -18.07
CA ARG A 62 -0.14 16.74 -16.99
C ARG A 62 1.36 16.50 -16.86
N ILE A 63 1.80 15.25 -16.88
CA ILE A 63 3.24 14.90 -16.83
C ILE A 63 3.99 15.50 -18.02
N ARG A 64 3.42 15.44 -19.23
CA ARG A 64 4.01 16.05 -20.43
C ARG A 64 4.11 17.57 -20.31
N ALA A 65 3.04 18.24 -19.91
CA ALA A 65 3.04 19.70 -19.71
C ALA A 65 4.06 20.12 -18.64
N GLU A 66 4.18 19.36 -17.56
CA GLU A 66 5.15 19.59 -16.49
C GLU A 66 6.60 19.29 -16.91
N ALA A 67 6.82 18.40 -17.88
CA ALA A 67 8.14 18.08 -18.42
C ALA A 67 8.70 19.21 -19.32
N GLU A 68 7.82 19.85 -20.10
CA GLU A 68 8.16 20.99 -20.96
C GLU A 68 8.35 22.30 -20.16
N GLY A 69 7.83 22.35 -18.93
CA GLY A 69 7.97 23.48 -18.01
C GLY A 69 9.42 23.71 -17.52
N THR A 70 9.77 24.98 -17.32
CA THR A 70 11.11 25.37 -16.84
C THR A 70 11.30 25.07 -15.35
N GLU A 71 10.23 25.14 -14.56
CA GLU A 71 10.24 24.93 -13.11
C GLU A 71 10.42 23.45 -12.72
N PRO A 72 11.04 23.16 -11.57
CA PRO A 72 11.11 21.81 -11.02
C PRO A 72 9.72 21.35 -10.54
N SER A 73 9.21 20.27 -11.12
CA SER A 73 7.90 19.71 -10.82
C SER A 73 7.96 18.19 -10.63
N PRO A 74 7.01 17.58 -9.90
CA PRO A 74 6.91 16.13 -9.76
C PRO A 74 6.77 15.43 -11.12
N GLY A 75 6.00 15.98 -12.06
CA GLY A 75 5.86 15.43 -13.41
C GLY A 75 7.18 15.41 -14.18
N LYS A 76 8.00 16.45 -14.03
CA LYS A 76 9.35 16.51 -14.64
C LYS A 76 10.29 15.45 -14.06
N ARG A 77 10.20 15.18 -12.75
CA ARG A 77 10.97 14.10 -12.11
C ARG A 77 10.54 12.73 -12.65
N ILE A 78 9.23 12.49 -12.77
CA ILE A 78 8.69 11.23 -13.34
C ILE A 78 9.13 11.08 -14.80
N TRP A 79 9.07 12.14 -15.59
CA TRP A 79 9.52 12.15 -16.99
C TRP A 79 11.00 11.83 -17.17
N ALA A 80 11.84 12.32 -16.26
CA ALA A 80 13.28 12.05 -16.26
C ALA A 80 13.61 10.58 -15.94
N LEU A 81 12.78 9.90 -15.14
CA LEU A 81 12.96 8.49 -14.77
C LEU A 81 12.48 7.51 -15.85
N LEU A 82 11.59 7.95 -16.74
CA LEU A 82 11.08 7.14 -17.85
C LEU A 82 12.15 6.90 -18.92
N THR A 83 12.23 5.69 -19.45
CA THR A 83 13.04 5.32 -20.62
C THR A 83 12.44 5.86 -21.91
N SER A 84 13.21 5.87 -23.01
CA SER A 84 12.74 6.37 -24.31
C SER A 84 11.54 5.59 -24.86
N THR A 85 11.50 4.28 -24.63
CA THR A 85 10.39 3.40 -25.02
C THR A 85 9.12 3.70 -24.22
N GLU A 86 9.26 3.96 -22.92
CA GLU A 86 8.12 4.31 -22.06
C GLU A 86 7.59 5.70 -22.41
N ARG A 87 8.45 6.71 -22.63
CA ARG A 87 8.02 8.05 -23.06
C ARG A 87 7.16 8.01 -24.32
N ALA A 88 7.54 7.20 -25.32
CA ALA A 88 6.73 7.00 -26.53
C ALA A 88 5.36 6.36 -26.23
N ALA A 89 5.26 5.47 -25.24
CA ALA A 89 3.98 4.92 -24.80
C ALA A 89 3.12 5.98 -24.08
N TRP A 90 3.73 6.80 -23.22
CA TRP A 90 3.07 7.92 -22.55
C TRP A 90 2.57 8.98 -23.53
N GLU A 91 3.30 9.25 -24.61
CA GLU A 91 2.87 10.16 -25.67
C GLU A 91 1.61 9.67 -26.38
N ARG A 92 1.50 8.35 -26.66
CA ARG A 92 0.28 7.76 -27.25
C ARG A 92 -0.94 7.85 -26.34
N ILE A 93 -0.72 7.76 -25.02
CA ILE A 93 -1.80 7.91 -24.03
C ILE A 93 -2.21 9.39 -23.88
N ALA A 94 -1.25 10.30 -23.99
CA ALA A 94 -1.50 11.75 -23.93
C ALA A 94 -2.20 12.28 -25.19
N ASP A 95 -1.91 11.69 -26.35
CA ASP A 95 -2.50 12.02 -27.65
C ASP A 95 -3.08 10.75 -28.32
N PRO A 96 -4.30 10.33 -27.93
CA PRO A 96 -4.93 9.13 -28.48
C PRO A 96 -5.28 9.25 -29.98
N GLY A 97 -5.11 10.43 -30.60
CA GLY A 97 -5.34 10.67 -32.02
C GLY A 97 -4.08 10.55 -32.90
N SER A 98 -2.88 10.46 -32.32
CA SER A 98 -1.62 10.44 -33.08
C SER A 98 -1.17 9.04 -33.50
N SER A 99 -2.11 8.15 -33.85
CA SER A 99 -1.76 6.81 -34.36
C SER A 99 -1.01 6.95 -35.70
N PRO A 100 0.22 6.43 -35.82
CA PRO A 100 1.01 6.52 -37.07
C PRO A 100 0.38 5.83 -38.29
N GLY A 101 -0.76 5.13 -38.12
CA GLY A 101 -1.47 4.43 -39.18
C GLY A 101 -2.51 5.25 -39.95
N GLU A 102 -2.84 6.48 -39.54
CA GLU A 102 -3.95 7.25 -40.14
C GLU A 102 -3.49 8.41 -41.04
N ARG A 103 -2.20 8.45 -41.41
CA ARG A 103 -1.64 9.48 -42.31
C ARG A 103 -1.35 9.01 -43.74
N ILE A 104 -1.69 7.77 -44.09
CA ILE A 104 -1.44 7.20 -45.44
C ILE A 104 -2.74 7.03 -46.25
N GLN A 105 -3.75 7.88 -46.02
CA GLN A 105 -4.97 7.84 -46.80
C GLN A 105 -5.57 9.24 -46.98
N ASN A 106 -4.82 10.13 -47.62
CA ASN A 106 -5.39 11.20 -48.44
C ASN A 106 -4.37 11.67 -49.49
#